data_AF-A0A1S2Z964-F1
#
_entry.id   AF-A0A1S2Z964-F1
#
_cell.length_a   1.000
_cell.length_b   1.000
_cell.length_c   1.000
_cell.angle_alpha   90.00
_cell.angle_beta   90.00
_cell.angle_gamma   90.00
#
_symmetry.space_group_name_H-M   'P 1'
#
loop_
_entity.id
_entity.type
_entity.pdbx_description
1 polymer ?
#
loop_
_entity_poly.entity_id
_entity_poly.type
_entity_poly.pdbx_seq_one_letter_code
_entity_poly.pdbx_strand_id
1 'polypeptide(L)'
;MATSQVYVHSKLMIIDDRVALIGSSNINDRSLLGSRDSEIGVVIEDKEYVESLMNGKPWKAGKFSHSLRCSLWSEHLGLHNGEISKIIDPVADSTYKDLWSATAKENTRIYHEIFACIPNDQIHSRAALRQNMVQWKEKLGQTTIDLGIAPDKLVCHENGETKVIDPIDRLKCIEGHLVSFPLDFMREEDLRPAVIESEFYVSTQVYH
;
A
#
# COMPACT_ATOMS: atom_id res chain seq x y z
N MET A 1 -14.64 -3.81 15.56
CA MET A 1 -13.86 -2.80 14.80
C MET A 1 -13.79 -3.23 13.35
N ALA A 2 -13.66 -2.32 12.39
CA ALA A 2 -13.60 -2.67 10.97
C ALA A 2 -12.36 -2.08 10.29
N THR A 3 -11.89 -2.71 9.21
CA THR A 3 -10.84 -2.23 8.32
C THR A 3 -11.36 -2.07 6.89
N SER A 4 -10.78 -1.14 6.15
CA SER A 4 -11.04 -0.96 4.72
C SER A 4 -9.78 -0.40 4.06
N GLN A 5 -9.57 -0.74 2.79
CA GLN A 5 -8.47 -0.20 2.00
C GLN A 5 -8.70 1.29 1.71
N VAL A 6 -7.65 2.10 1.89
CA VAL A 6 -7.61 3.46 1.33
C VAL A 6 -7.33 3.36 -0.16
N TYR A 7 -8.29 3.78 -0.99
CA TYR A 7 -8.17 3.70 -2.44
C TYR A 7 -7.21 4.78 -2.98
N VAL A 8 -6.05 4.36 -3.47
CA VAL A 8 -5.04 5.27 -4.05
C VAL A 8 -5.47 5.66 -5.47
N HIS A 9 -6.16 6.79 -5.57
CA HIS A 9 -6.60 7.34 -6.86
C HIS A 9 -5.61 8.36 -7.45
N SER A 10 -4.56 8.72 -6.73
CA SER A 10 -3.57 9.72 -7.16
C SER A 10 -2.83 9.31 -8.44
N LYS A 11 -2.53 10.29 -9.29
CA LYS A 11 -1.57 10.15 -10.40
C LYS A 11 -0.50 11.22 -10.23
N LEU A 12 0.52 10.83 -9.47
CA LEU A 12 1.57 11.71 -8.99
C LEU A 12 2.92 11.02 -9.21
N MET A 13 3.90 11.79 -9.68
CA MET A 13 5.29 11.38 -9.71
C MET A 13 6.15 12.51 -9.12
N ILE A 14 7.08 12.16 -8.24
CA ILE A 14 8.07 13.09 -7.68
C ILE A 14 9.45 12.54 -8.02
N ILE A 15 10.30 13.37 -8.61
CA ILE A 15 11.62 12.98 -9.11
C ILE A 15 12.67 13.84 -8.41
N ASP A 16 13.62 13.19 -7.73
CA ASP A 16 14.79 13.78 -7.06
C ASP A 16 14.49 14.94 -6.09
N ASP A 17 13.27 14.99 -5.56
CA ASP A 17 12.75 16.13 -4.80
C ASP A 17 12.86 17.47 -5.60
N ARG A 18 12.82 17.46 -6.93
CA ARG A 18 12.97 18.66 -7.79
C ARG A 18 11.89 18.85 -8.84
N VAL A 19 11.27 17.76 -9.28
CA VAL A 19 10.21 17.79 -10.28
C VAL A 19 9.01 17.02 -9.73
N ALA A 20 7.82 17.58 -9.89
CA ALA A 20 6.57 16.91 -9.61
C ALA A 20 5.68 16.90 -10.85
N LEU A 21 5.15 15.74 -11.21
CA LEU A 21 4.11 15.57 -12.22
C LEU A 21 2.80 15.27 -11.49
N ILE A 22 1.78 16.09 -11.71
CA ILE A 22 0.45 15.92 -11.12
C ILE A 22 -0.59 15.96 -12.24
N GLY A 23 -1.50 14.99 -12.30
CA GLY A 23 -2.52 14.98 -13.34
C GLY A 23 -3.61 13.92 -13.16
N SER A 24 -4.30 13.64 -14.26
CA SER A 24 -5.33 12.60 -14.36
C SER A 24 -4.83 11.28 -14.96
N SER A 25 -3.70 11.33 -15.69
CA SER A 25 -3.16 10.20 -16.46
C SER A 25 -2.64 9.06 -15.57
N ASN A 26 -3.26 7.88 -15.66
CA ASN A 26 -2.76 6.66 -15.03
C ASN A 26 -1.48 6.16 -15.73
N ILE A 27 -0.70 5.31 -15.06
CA ILE A 27 0.41 4.60 -15.71
C ILE A 27 -0.16 3.39 -16.45
N ASN A 28 -0.76 3.63 -17.62
CA ASN A 28 -1.33 2.62 -18.51
C ASN A 28 -1.46 3.16 -19.95
N ASP A 29 -1.72 2.29 -20.91
CA ASP A 29 -1.82 2.65 -22.33
C ASP A 29 -3.05 3.53 -22.60
N ARG A 30 -4.15 3.31 -21.86
CA ARG A 30 -5.36 4.14 -21.96
C ARG A 30 -5.06 5.62 -21.74
N SER A 31 -4.28 5.95 -20.73
CA SER A 31 -3.98 7.32 -20.35
C SER A 31 -2.73 7.88 -21.05
N LEU A 32 -1.77 7.03 -21.47
CA LEU A 32 -0.46 7.51 -21.97
C LEU A 32 -0.29 7.48 -23.49
N LEU A 33 -1.08 6.72 -24.26
CA LEU A 33 -0.94 6.67 -25.72
C LEU A 33 -1.45 7.94 -26.43
N GLY A 34 -2.21 8.80 -25.75
CA GLY A 34 -2.75 10.06 -26.27
C GLY A 34 -3.84 9.94 -27.35
N SER A 35 -4.03 8.75 -27.92
CA SER A 35 -5.07 8.43 -28.91
C SER A 35 -6.32 7.80 -28.30
N ARG A 36 -6.33 7.60 -26.97
CA ARG A 36 -7.42 6.97 -26.22
C ARG A 36 -8.12 8.00 -25.33
N ASP A 37 -7.84 8.03 -24.04
CA ASP A 37 -8.50 8.95 -23.11
C ASP A 37 -7.87 10.35 -23.18
N SER A 38 -8.72 11.37 -23.02
CA SER A 38 -8.26 12.76 -22.87
C SER A 38 -7.78 12.98 -21.44
N GLU A 39 -6.49 13.26 -21.28
CA GLU A 39 -5.86 13.48 -19.97
C GLU A 39 -5.30 14.90 -19.85
N ILE A 40 -5.18 15.37 -18.61
CA ILE A 40 -4.51 16.64 -18.28
C ILE A 40 -3.50 16.43 -17.16
N GLY A 41 -2.38 17.13 -17.24
CA GLY A 41 -1.36 17.10 -16.20
C GLY A 41 -0.47 18.33 -16.26
N VAL A 42 0.21 18.60 -15.16
CA VAL A 42 1.18 19.68 -15.02
C VAL A 42 2.51 19.11 -14.56
N VAL A 43 3.59 19.61 -15.15
CA VAL A 43 4.96 19.40 -14.69
C VAL A 43 5.37 20.65 -13.92
N ILE A 44 5.78 20.46 -12.67
CA ILE A 44 6.27 21.51 -11.79
C ILE A 44 7.77 21.28 -11.61
N GLU A 45 8.58 22.18 -12.14
CA GLU A 45 10.02 22.19 -11.95
C GLU A 45 10.41 23.28 -10.94
N ASP A 46 10.94 22.87 -9.80
CA ASP A 46 11.36 23.81 -8.78
C ASP A 46 12.53 24.69 -9.23
N LYS A 47 12.41 26.00 -8.99
CA LYS A 47 13.49 26.99 -9.16
C LYS A 47 13.99 27.55 -7.82
N GLU A 48 13.25 27.33 -6.73
CA GLU A 48 13.67 27.62 -5.36
C GLU A 48 14.10 26.33 -4.67
N TYR A 49 15.23 26.38 -3.96
CA TYR A 49 15.82 25.21 -3.32
C TYR A 49 15.99 25.38 -1.82
N VAL A 50 15.89 24.25 -1.10
CA VAL A 50 16.19 24.10 0.32
C VAL A 50 17.35 23.12 0.51
N GLU A 51 18.07 23.24 1.62
CA GLU A 51 19.08 22.23 1.99
C GLU A 51 18.38 20.92 2.36
N SER A 52 18.87 19.82 1.81
CA SER A 52 18.41 18.46 2.09
C SER A 52 19.57 17.48 1.98
N LEU A 53 19.26 16.18 2.03
CA LEU A 53 20.19 15.08 1.84
C LEU A 53 19.69 14.13 0.76
N MET A 54 20.63 13.48 0.08
CA MET A 54 20.36 12.41 -0.87
C MET A 54 21.45 11.36 -0.70
N ASN A 55 21.10 10.23 -0.09
CA ASN A 55 22.01 9.15 0.28
C ASN A 55 23.23 9.63 1.11
N GLY A 56 22.94 10.41 2.15
CA GLY A 56 23.92 11.00 3.08
C GLY A 56 24.72 12.17 2.52
N LYS A 57 24.53 12.54 1.25
CA LYS A 57 25.24 13.67 0.62
C LYS A 57 24.38 14.93 0.64
N PRO A 58 24.97 16.12 0.83
CA PRO A 58 24.24 17.39 0.69
C PRO A 58 23.53 17.48 -0.66
N TRP A 59 22.25 17.83 -0.63
CA TRP A 59 21.40 17.94 -1.82
C TRP A 59 20.58 19.22 -1.78
N LYS A 60 20.46 19.89 -2.94
CA LYS A 60 19.56 21.03 -3.12
C LYS A 60 18.22 20.51 -3.62
N ALA A 61 17.28 20.33 -2.70
CA ALA A 61 15.93 19.87 -2.99
C ALA A 61 15.04 21.06 -3.38
N GLY A 62 14.16 20.87 -4.34
CA GLY A 62 13.15 21.84 -4.76
C GLY A 62 12.11 22.06 -3.67
N LYS A 63 11.78 23.31 -3.37
CA LYS A 63 10.91 23.67 -2.25
C LYS A 63 9.52 23.03 -2.35
N PHE A 64 8.88 23.05 -3.53
CA PHE A 64 7.58 22.44 -3.76
C PHE A 64 7.67 20.91 -3.70
N SER A 65 8.53 20.31 -4.52
CA SER A 65 8.63 18.84 -4.64
C SER A 65 9.02 18.18 -3.31
N HIS A 66 9.99 18.76 -2.59
CA HIS A 66 10.38 18.30 -1.26
C HIS A 66 9.26 18.39 -0.23
N SER A 67 8.58 19.54 -0.16
CA SER A 67 7.51 19.74 0.83
C SER A 67 6.30 18.83 0.55
N LEU A 68 5.95 18.62 -0.72
CA LEU A 68 4.93 17.68 -1.14
C LEU A 68 5.29 16.24 -0.71
N ARG A 69 6.51 15.79 -1.02
CA ARG A 69 6.98 14.45 -0.65
C ARG A 69 7.04 14.27 0.87
N CYS A 70 7.53 15.26 1.62
CA CYS A 70 7.50 15.27 3.08
C CYS A 70 6.07 15.11 3.62
N SER A 71 5.12 15.90 3.11
CA SER A 71 3.73 15.87 3.57
C SER A 71 3.10 14.49 3.35
N LEU A 72 3.28 13.91 2.16
CA LEU A 72 2.72 12.59 1.82
C LEU A 72 3.37 11.48 2.66
N TRP A 73 4.68 11.52 2.81
CA TRP A 73 5.39 10.52 3.61
C TRP A 73 5.02 10.62 5.09
N SER A 74 4.86 11.84 5.62
CA SER A 74 4.39 12.04 6.99
C SER A 74 3.00 11.45 7.21
N GLU A 75 2.06 11.66 6.27
CA GLU A 75 0.73 11.04 6.34
C GLU A 75 0.82 9.51 6.29
N HIS A 76 1.55 8.97 5.31
CA HIS A 76 1.63 7.53 5.08
C HIS A 76 2.37 6.77 6.18
N LEU A 77 3.35 7.40 6.83
CA LEU A 77 4.10 6.84 7.96
C LEU A 77 3.49 7.22 9.32
N GLY A 78 2.47 8.09 9.36
CA GLY A 78 1.88 8.56 10.60
C GLY A 78 2.80 9.48 11.43
N LEU A 79 3.75 10.16 10.79
CA LEU A 79 4.72 11.02 11.46
C LEU A 79 4.10 12.36 11.88
N HIS A 80 4.49 12.83 13.05
CA HIS A 80 4.11 14.16 13.54
C HIS A 80 5.10 15.26 13.08
N ASN A 81 4.73 16.54 13.23
CA ASN A 81 5.51 17.70 12.75
C ASN A 81 6.98 17.71 13.23
N GLY A 82 7.31 17.08 14.36
CA GLY A 82 8.68 17.00 14.89
C GLY A 82 9.54 15.88 14.28
N GLU A 83 8.97 15.02 13.44
CA GLU A 83 9.59 13.78 12.97
C GLU A 83 9.95 13.80 11.49
N ILE A 84 9.66 14.92 10.80
CA ILE A 84 10.01 15.11 9.38
C ILE A 84 11.52 14.94 9.15
N SER A 85 12.35 15.21 10.17
CA SER A 85 13.79 14.98 10.11
C SER A 85 14.18 13.53 9.80
N LYS A 86 13.32 12.56 10.17
CA LYS A 86 13.52 11.12 9.86
C LYS A 86 13.42 10.81 8.37
N ILE A 87 12.80 11.68 7.59
CA ILE A 87 12.49 11.47 6.16
C ILE A 87 13.08 12.56 5.25
N ILE A 88 14.05 13.35 5.75
CA ILE A 88 14.74 14.37 4.94
C ILE A 88 15.50 13.72 3.78
N ASP A 89 16.16 12.60 4.03
CA ASP A 89 16.85 11.82 3.01
C ASP A 89 15.95 10.66 2.55
N PRO A 90 15.33 10.74 1.37
CA PRO A 90 14.35 9.74 0.94
C PRO A 90 15.00 8.40 0.53
N VAL A 91 16.32 8.35 0.33
CA VAL A 91 17.01 7.17 -0.22
C VAL A 91 18.05 6.57 0.71
N ALA A 92 18.31 7.20 1.87
CA ALA A 92 19.13 6.60 2.90
C ALA A 92 18.50 5.29 3.43
N ASP A 93 19.34 4.30 3.76
CA ASP A 93 18.88 3.01 4.29
C ASP A 93 18.04 3.16 5.56
N SER A 94 18.40 4.10 6.45
CA SER A 94 17.64 4.42 7.65
C SER A 94 16.21 4.85 7.36
N THR A 95 15.99 5.52 6.22
CA THR A 95 14.67 6.01 5.82
C THR A 95 13.92 4.95 5.02
N TYR A 96 14.58 4.35 4.02
CA TYR A 96 13.92 3.41 3.11
C TYR A 96 13.73 2.01 3.72
N LYS A 97 14.77 1.45 4.33
CA LYS A 97 14.72 0.09 4.89
C LYS A 97 14.15 0.08 6.29
N ASP A 98 14.73 0.89 7.18
CA ASP A 98 14.49 0.80 8.62
C ASP A 98 13.21 1.52 9.05
N LEU A 99 12.72 2.45 8.25
CA LEU A 99 11.46 3.16 8.48
C LEU A 99 10.40 2.74 7.46
N TRP A 100 10.51 3.14 6.19
CA TRP A 100 9.48 2.91 5.19
C TRP A 100 9.11 1.42 5.01
N SER A 101 10.11 0.59 4.72
CA SER A 101 9.89 -0.84 4.48
C SER A 101 9.53 -1.58 5.77
N ALA A 102 10.13 -1.21 6.91
CA ALA A 102 9.84 -1.83 8.19
C ALA A 102 8.40 -1.55 8.65
N THR A 103 7.95 -0.29 8.60
CA THR A 103 6.57 0.11 8.91
C THR A 103 5.59 -0.61 8.00
N ALA A 104 5.83 -0.63 6.69
CA ALA A 104 4.96 -1.33 5.74
C ALA A 104 4.83 -2.83 6.05
N LYS A 105 5.94 -3.52 6.38
CA LYS A 105 5.94 -4.95 6.74
C LYS A 105 5.20 -5.22 8.05
N GLU A 106 5.48 -4.43 9.08
CA GLU A 106 4.85 -4.62 10.38
C GLU A 106 3.36 -4.34 10.34
N ASN A 107 2.94 -3.25 9.68
CA ASN A 107 1.53 -2.96 9.47
C ASN A 107 0.82 -4.09 8.71
N THR A 108 1.44 -4.62 7.65
CA THR A 108 0.89 -5.77 6.89
C THR A 108 0.68 -6.97 7.78
N ARG A 109 1.67 -7.29 8.63
CA ARG A 109 1.59 -8.41 9.57
C ARG A 109 0.44 -8.21 10.55
N ILE A 110 0.30 -7.03 11.14
CA ILE A 110 -0.77 -6.71 12.10
C ILE A 110 -2.14 -6.80 11.40
N TYR A 111 -2.32 -6.19 10.23
CA TYR A 111 -3.58 -6.29 9.47
C TYR A 111 -3.93 -7.74 9.14
N HIS A 112 -2.95 -8.54 8.73
CA HIS A 112 -3.14 -9.95 8.43
C HIS A 112 -3.52 -10.77 9.67
N GLU A 113 -2.85 -10.55 10.80
CA GLU A 113 -3.15 -11.24 12.07
C GLU A 113 -4.57 -10.97 12.57
N ILE A 114 -5.04 -9.73 12.41
CA ILE A 114 -6.32 -9.29 12.98
C ILE A 114 -7.48 -9.57 12.03
N PHE A 115 -7.30 -9.27 10.75
CA PHE A 115 -8.39 -9.25 9.77
C PHE A 115 -8.23 -10.29 8.66
N ALA A 116 -7.11 -11.00 8.57
CA ALA A 116 -6.84 -11.92 7.47
C ALA A 116 -7.08 -11.28 6.09
N CYS A 117 -6.64 -10.02 5.92
CA CYS A 117 -6.92 -9.22 4.74
C CYS A 117 -6.55 -9.95 3.45
N ILE A 118 -7.37 -9.74 2.42
CA ILE A 118 -7.00 -10.02 1.02
C ILE A 118 -6.77 -8.68 0.31
N PRO A 119 -5.86 -8.63 -0.68
CA PRO A 119 -4.93 -9.70 -1.11
C PRO A 119 -3.81 -9.96 -0.09
N ASN A 120 -3.17 -11.15 -0.13
CA ASN A 120 -1.98 -11.48 0.67
C ASN A 120 -1.10 -12.59 0.04
N ASP A 121 0.17 -12.66 0.44
CA ASP A 121 1.18 -13.58 -0.13
C ASP A 121 1.07 -15.04 0.35
N GLN A 122 0.08 -15.40 1.15
CA GLN A 122 -0.15 -16.79 1.57
C GLN A 122 -1.17 -17.52 0.67
N ILE A 123 -1.92 -16.77 -0.15
CA ILE A 123 -2.97 -17.31 -1.00
C ILE A 123 -2.48 -17.32 -2.44
N HIS A 124 -1.95 -18.47 -2.88
CA HIS A 124 -1.35 -18.61 -4.22
C HIS A 124 -2.35 -19.05 -5.31
N SER A 125 -3.52 -19.57 -4.93
CA SER A 125 -4.53 -20.09 -5.86
C SER A 125 -5.98 -19.78 -5.45
N ARG A 126 -6.93 -19.89 -6.39
CA ARG A 126 -8.38 -19.79 -6.15
C ARG A 126 -8.86 -20.87 -5.19
N ALA A 127 -8.25 -22.05 -5.22
CA ALA A 127 -8.53 -23.13 -4.27
C ALA A 127 -8.11 -22.74 -2.85
N ALA A 128 -6.89 -22.22 -2.69
CA ALA A 128 -6.39 -21.72 -1.40
C ALA A 128 -7.26 -20.57 -0.86
N LEU A 129 -7.69 -19.64 -1.73
CA LEU A 129 -8.59 -18.54 -1.35
C LEU A 129 -9.91 -19.07 -0.76
N ARG A 130 -10.55 -20.04 -1.43
CA ARG A 130 -11.79 -20.66 -0.96
C ARG A 130 -11.61 -21.40 0.36
N GLN A 131 -10.51 -22.15 0.51
CA GLN A 131 -10.21 -22.85 1.76
C GLN A 131 -9.99 -21.87 2.92
N ASN A 132 -9.24 -20.80 2.66
CA ASN A 132 -9.00 -19.73 3.63
C ASN A 132 -10.32 -19.07 4.06
N MET A 133 -11.19 -18.72 3.10
CA MET A 133 -12.52 -18.18 3.37
C MET A 133 -13.38 -19.09 4.26
N VAL A 134 -13.40 -20.40 3.99
CA VAL A 134 -14.16 -21.37 4.81
C VAL A 134 -13.59 -21.44 6.23
N GLN A 135 -12.27 -21.57 6.37
CA GLN A 135 -11.61 -21.64 7.68
C GLN A 135 -11.89 -20.39 8.53
N TRP A 136 -11.83 -19.19 7.93
CA TRP A 136 -12.12 -17.95 8.65
C TRP A 136 -13.59 -17.81 9.01
N LYS A 137 -14.50 -18.20 8.12
CA LYS A 137 -15.94 -18.24 8.41
C LYS A 137 -16.27 -19.14 9.60
N GLU A 138 -15.62 -20.31 9.68
CA GLU A 138 -15.79 -21.23 10.81
C GLU A 138 -15.21 -20.69 12.11
N LYS A 139 -14.03 -20.03 12.06
CA LYS A 139 -13.37 -19.46 13.24
C LYS A 139 -14.07 -18.23 13.81
N LEU A 140 -14.56 -17.34 12.94
CA LEU A 140 -15.03 -16.01 13.34
C LEU A 140 -16.54 -15.80 13.19
N GLY A 141 -17.26 -16.79 12.61
CA GLY A 141 -18.69 -16.67 12.31
C GLY A 141 -19.02 -15.72 11.14
N GLN A 142 -18.04 -14.93 10.69
CA GLN A 142 -18.12 -14.04 9.54
C GLN A 142 -16.81 -14.11 8.74
N THR A 143 -16.91 -13.92 7.43
CA THR A 143 -15.75 -13.69 6.56
C THR A 143 -15.30 -12.25 6.76
N THR A 144 -14.10 -12.05 7.33
CA THR A 144 -13.46 -10.72 7.43
C THR A 144 -13.33 -10.02 6.07
N ILE A 145 -13.43 -10.77 4.98
CA ILE A 145 -13.39 -10.29 3.60
C ILE A 145 -14.61 -9.45 3.21
N ASP A 146 -15.78 -9.69 3.82
CA ASP A 146 -17.02 -8.97 3.41
C ASP A 146 -17.24 -7.66 4.18
N LEU A 147 -16.71 -7.55 5.40
CA LEU A 147 -16.98 -6.40 6.29
C LEU A 147 -15.72 -5.82 6.97
N GLY A 148 -14.55 -6.45 6.80
CA GLY A 148 -13.32 -6.03 7.46
C GLY A 148 -13.37 -6.11 8.99
N ILE A 149 -14.26 -6.92 9.57
CA ILE A 149 -14.55 -6.88 11.01
C ILE A 149 -13.53 -7.67 11.81
N ALA A 150 -12.85 -7.01 12.75
CA ALA A 150 -11.95 -7.66 13.69
C ALA A 150 -12.73 -8.58 14.65
N PRO A 151 -12.17 -9.75 15.02
CA PRO A 151 -12.71 -10.58 16.09
C PRO A 151 -12.74 -9.86 17.44
N ASP A 152 -13.58 -10.33 18.36
CA ASP A 152 -13.59 -9.81 19.75
C ASP A 152 -12.31 -10.18 20.51
N LYS A 153 -11.70 -11.34 20.19
CA LYS A 153 -10.45 -11.84 20.80
C LYS A 153 -9.63 -12.60 19.78
N LEU A 154 -8.32 -12.37 19.77
CA LEU A 154 -7.37 -13.14 18.98
C LEU A 154 -6.77 -14.24 19.84
N VAL A 155 -6.79 -15.46 19.32
CA VAL A 155 -6.17 -16.63 19.97
C VAL A 155 -4.94 -17.01 19.16
N CYS A 156 -3.76 -16.78 19.72
CA CYS A 156 -2.49 -17.16 19.12
C CYS A 156 -1.90 -18.34 19.89
N HIS A 157 -1.38 -19.32 19.15
CA HIS A 157 -0.64 -20.44 19.73
C HIS A 157 0.85 -20.23 19.44
N GLU A 158 1.60 -19.79 20.45
CA GLU A 158 3.06 -19.66 20.38
C GLU A 158 3.69 -20.63 21.38
N ASN A 159 4.65 -21.45 20.93
CA ASN A 159 5.43 -22.35 21.78
C ASN A 159 4.60 -23.31 22.66
N GLY A 160 3.39 -23.69 22.22
CA GLY A 160 2.49 -24.57 22.97
C GLY A 160 1.62 -23.85 24.01
N GLU A 161 1.77 -22.54 24.19
CA GLU A 161 0.91 -21.72 25.04
C GLU A 161 -0.14 -20.97 24.21
N THR A 162 -1.38 -20.97 24.70
CA THR A 162 -2.48 -20.22 24.12
C THR A 162 -2.49 -18.82 24.71
N LYS A 163 -2.11 -17.81 23.91
CA LYS A 163 -2.23 -16.40 24.28
C LYS A 163 -3.50 -15.82 23.69
N VAL A 164 -4.29 -15.17 24.55
CA VAL A 164 -5.45 -14.40 24.14
C VAL A 164 -5.05 -12.94 24.13
N ILE A 165 -5.13 -12.30 22.96
CA ILE A 165 -4.73 -10.92 22.74
C ILE A 165 -5.97 -10.12 22.35
N ASP A 166 -6.12 -8.93 22.93
CA ASP A 166 -7.12 -7.96 22.46
C ASP A 166 -6.63 -7.35 21.13
N PRO A 167 -7.39 -7.48 20.03
CA PRO A 167 -7.02 -6.86 18.75
C PRO A 167 -6.73 -5.36 18.86
N ILE A 168 -7.38 -4.64 19.78
CA ILE A 168 -7.13 -3.21 20.02
C ILE A 168 -5.65 -2.97 20.37
N ASP A 169 -5.07 -3.81 21.22
CA ASP A 169 -3.69 -3.63 21.66
C ASP A 169 -2.69 -3.87 20.52
N ARG A 170 -3.03 -4.75 19.58
CA ARG A 170 -2.24 -4.94 18.35
C ARG A 170 -2.41 -3.80 17.37
N LEU A 171 -3.63 -3.26 17.22
CA LEU A 171 -3.89 -2.11 16.35
C LEU A 171 -3.18 -0.84 16.81
N LYS A 172 -2.96 -0.65 18.11
CA LYS A 172 -2.17 0.47 18.64
C LYS A 172 -0.71 0.47 18.15
N CYS A 173 -0.20 -0.65 17.66
CA CYS A 173 1.14 -0.75 17.09
C CYS A 173 1.21 -0.34 15.61
N ILE A 174 0.07 -0.08 14.95
CA ILE A 174 0.05 0.43 13.58
C ILE A 174 0.53 1.89 13.58
N GLU A 175 1.46 2.18 12.68
CA GLU A 175 1.90 3.55 12.40
C GLU A 175 1.56 3.92 10.95
N GLY A 176 0.80 5.01 10.78
CA GLY A 176 0.37 5.46 9.46
C GLY A 176 -0.54 4.46 8.74
N HIS A 177 -0.37 4.37 7.41
CA HIS A 177 -1.24 3.63 6.50
C HIS A 177 -0.49 2.69 5.54
N LEU A 178 0.85 2.74 5.53
CA LEU A 178 1.64 1.91 4.63
C LEU A 178 1.49 0.43 4.94
N VAL A 179 1.28 -0.35 3.88
CA VAL A 179 1.33 -1.82 3.89
C VAL A 179 2.14 -2.28 2.68
N SER A 180 2.71 -3.47 2.77
CA SER A 180 3.41 -4.12 1.67
C SER A 180 2.39 -4.59 0.64
N PHE A 181 2.65 -4.31 -0.63
CA PHE A 181 1.84 -4.86 -1.70
C PHE A 181 2.18 -6.34 -1.91
N PRO A 182 1.20 -7.27 -1.86
CA PRO A 182 1.46 -8.69 -1.99
C PRO A 182 1.76 -9.06 -3.45
N LEU A 183 2.93 -9.64 -3.69
CA LEU A 183 3.42 -10.01 -5.03
C LEU A 183 3.14 -11.48 -5.39
N ASP A 184 2.91 -12.32 -4.40
CA ASP A 184 2.68 -13.76 -4.56
C ASP A 184 1.18 -14.13 -4.54
N PHE A 185 0.30 -13.17 -4.29
CA PHE A 185 -1.15 -13.39 -4.30
C PHE A 185 -1.63 -13.91 -5.66
N MET A 186 -2.32 -15.06 -5.65
CA MET A 186 -2.85 -15.74 -6.83
C MET A 186 -1.81 -16.05 -7.93
N ARG A 187 -0.52 -16.15 -7.59
CA ARG A 187 0.55 -16.37 -8.58
C ARG A 187 0.45 -17.68 -9.38
N GLU A 188 -0.32 -18.67 -8.90
CA GLU A 188 -0.54 -19.95 -9.59
C GLU A 188 -1.73 -19.91 -10.56
N GLU A 189 -2.43 -18.78 -10.65
CA GLU A 189 -3.66 -18.62 -11.42
C GLU A 189 -3.44 -17.75 -12.65
N ASP A 190 -4.12 -18.10 -13.74
CA ASP A 190 -4.35 -17.13 -14.81
C ASP A 190 -5.47 -16.17 -14.38
N LEU A 191 -5.08 -14.91 -14.21
CA LEU A 191 -5.97 -13.82 -13.79
C LEU A 191 -6.67 -13.14 -14.98
N ARG A 192 -6.37 -13.53 -16.21
CA ARG A 192 -7.14 -13.08 -17.36
C ARG A 192 -8.56 -13.62 -17.25
N PRO A 193 -9.56 -12.90 -17.80
CA PRO A 193 -10.91 -13.41 -17.85
C PRO A 193 -10.98 -14.81 -18.46
N ALA A 194 -11.83 -15.68 -17.91
CA ALA A 194 -12.05 -17.00 -18.49
C ALA A 194 -13.03 -16.92 -19.67
N VAL A 195 -12.98 -17.87 -20.61
CA VAL A 195 -13.88 -17.92 -21.80
C VAL A 195 -15.38 -17.84 -21.46
N ILE A 196 -15.74 -18.24 -20.23
CA ILE A 196 -17.11 -18.22 -19.71
C ILE A 196 -17.54 -16.85 -19.15
N GLU A 197 -16.60 -15.92 -18.98
CA GLU A 197 -16.81 -14.58 -18.45
C GLU A 197 -16.99 -13.59 -19.62
N SER A 198 -17.90 -12.63 -19.47
CA SER A 198 -18.17 -11.63 -20.51
C SER A 198 -16.95 -10.79 -20.86
N GLU A 199 -16.11 -10.56 -19.86
CA GLU A 199 -14.85 -9.83 -19.86
C GLU A 199 -13.84 -10.44 -20.83
N PHE A 200 -13.94 -11.75 -21.12
CA PHE A 200 -13.08 -12.42 -22.09
C PHE A 200 -13.31 -11.95 -23.52
N TYR A 201 -14.53 -11.54 -23.84
CA TYR A 201 -14.90 -11.07 -25.18
C TYR A 201 -14.69 -9.56 -25.34
N VAL A 202 -14.30 -8.86 -24.27
CA VAL A 202 -13.95 -7.45 -24.31
C VAL A 202 -12.55 -7.32 -24.91
N SER A 203 -12.35 -6.31 -25.77
CA SER A 203 -11.02 -6.00 -26.30
C SER A 203 -10.01 -5.83 -25.16
N THR A 204 -8.84 -6.46 -25.27
CA THR A 204 -7.80 -6.38 -24.24
C THR A 204 -7.36 -4.94 -23.96
N GLN A 205 -7.49 -4.05 -24.95
CA GLN A 205 -7.24 -2.61 -24.81
C GLN A 205 -8.14 -1.92 -23.76
N VAL A 206 -9.22 -2.56 -23.31
CA VAL A 206 -10.04 -2.07 -22.19
C VAL A 206 -9.35 -2.26 -20.84
N TYR A 207 -8.40 -3.20 -20.74
CA TYR A 207 -7.65 -3.47 -19.51
C TYR A 207 -6.24 -2.88 -19.51
N HIS A 208 -5.83 -2.29 -20.65
CA HIS A 208 -4.51 -1.70 -20.86
C HIS A 208 -4.60 -0.18 -20.99
#